data_AF-A0A5R9C612-F1
#
_entry.id   AF-A0A5R9C612-F1
#
_cell.length_a   1.000
_cell.length_b   1.000
_cell.length_c   1.000
_cell.angle_alpha   90.00
_cell.angle_beta   90.00
_cell.angle_gamma   90.00
#
_symmetry.space_group_name_H-M   'P 1'
#
loop_
_entity.id
_entity.type
_entity.pdbx_description
1 polymer ?
#
loop_
_entity_poly.entity_id
_entity_poly.type
_entity_poly.pdbx_seq_one_letter_code
_entity_poly.pdbx_strand_id
1 'polypeptide(L)'
;MGRFSHLKHVYVFKNGSNAKVSTPFVKEFSEIESEVIEHTPQKIVRYSKYPKGFELLVEQYSDQVINRTNYPLKKVAMNKYVVELPSDQL
;
A
#
# COMPACT_ATOMS: atom_id res chain seq x y z
N MET A 1 -13.12 0.23 17.42
CA MET A 1 -12.60 0.80 16.16
C MET A 1 -11.47 -0.10 15.65
N GLY A 2 -11.48 -0.48 14.37
CA GLY A 2 -10.48 -1.41 13.82
C GLY A 2 -9.10 -0.75 13.64
N ARG A 3 -8.03 -1.54 13.84
CA ARG A 3 -6.59 -1.15 13.79
C ARG A 3 -6.18 -0.34 12.55
N PHE A 4 -6.90 -0.47 11.43
CA PHE A 4 -6.57 0.13 10.13
C PHE A 4 -7.65 1.11 9.62
N SER A 5 -8.48 1.65 10.52
CA SER A 5 -9.61 2.53 10.15
C SER A 5 -9.20 3.87 9.55
N HIS A 6 -7.95 4.31 9.75
CA HIS A 6 -7.37 5.51 9.15
C HIS A 6 -6.89 5.31 7.70
N LEU A 7 -6.82 4.06 7.20
CA LEU A 7 -6.48 3.75 5.81
C LEU A 7 -7.71 3.92 4.91
N LYS A 8 -8.06 5.18 4.61
CA LYS A 8 -9.31 5.54 3.93
C LYS A 8 -9.31 5.31 2.42
N HIS A 9 -8.14 5.26 1.80
CA HIS A 9 -8.03 5.12 0.33
C HIS A 9 -7.94 3.64 -0.03
N VAL A 10 -8.83 3.15 -0.89
CA VAL A 10 -8.91 1.74 -1.27
C VAL A 10 -8.73 1.60 -2.78
N TYR A 11 -7.81 0.73 -3.19
CA TYR A 11 -7.49 0.45 -4.59
C TYR A 11 -7.55 -1.05 -4.83
N VAL A 12 -8.34 -1.48 -5.81
CA VAL A 12 -8.52 -2.90 -6.15
C VAL A 12 -7.86 -3.17 -7.50
N PHE A 13 -6.98 -4.18 -7.52
CA PHE A 13 -6.20 -4.59 -8.67
C PHE A 13 -6.49 -6.05 -8.98
N LYS A 14 -6.95 -6.35 -10.20
CA LYS A 14 -7.11 -7.76 -10.63
C LYS A 14 -5.75 -8.44 -10.72
N ASN A 15 -5.70 -9.74 -10.43
CA ASN A 15 -4.49 -10.52 -10.59
C ASN A 15 -3.96 -10.40 -12.04
N GLY A 16 -2.64 -10.27 -12.19
CA GLY A 16 -1.96 -10.00 -13.48
C GLY A 16 -1.87 -8.52 -13.90
N SER A 17 -2.49 -7.59 -13.17
CA SER A 17 -2.41 -6.15 -13.51
C SER A 17 -1.04 -5.51 -13.20
N ASN A 18 -0.13 -6.19 -12.49
CA ASN A 18 1.23 -5.73 -12.18
C ASN A 18 1.28 -4.28 -11.64
N ALA A 19 0.31 -3.90 -10.80
CA ALA A 19 0.23 -2.58 -10.21
C ALA A 19 1.45 -2.30 -9.33
N LYS A 20 2.16 -1.20 -9.60
CA LYS A 20 3.34 -0.75 -8.84
C LYS A 20 3.03 0.55 -8.12
N VAL A 21 3.23 0.56 -6.80
CA VAL A 21 3.17 1.77 -5.99
C VAL A 21 4.60 2.28 -5.79
N SER A 22 4.86 3.49 -6.29
CA SER A 22 6.14 4.16 -6.20
C SER A 22 6.17 5.00 -4.92
N THR A 23 7.16 4.75 -4.07
CA THR A 23 7.43 5.45 -2.82
C THR A 23 8.79 6.16 -2.92
N PRO A 24 8.90 7.28 -3.67
CA PRO A 24 10.19 7.92 -3.99
C PRO A 24 10.93 8.49 -2.77
N PHE A 25 10.23 8.68 -1.66
CA PHE A 25 10.79 9.14 -0.38
C PHE A 25 11.46 8.04 0.44
N VAL A 26 11.37 6.78 0.00
CA VAL A 26 12.12 5.65 0.58
C VAL A 26 13.46 5.59 -0.12
N LYS A 27 14.55 5.70 0.64
CA LYS A 27 15.91 5.57 0.11
C LYS A 27 16.39 4.13 0.22
N GLU A 28 16.03 3.46 1.31
CA GLU A 28 16.47 2.11 1.62
C GLU A 28 15.31 1.21 2.09
N PHE A 29 15.32 -0.06 1.68
CA PHE A 29 14.25 -1.00 2.06
C PHE A 29 14.14 -1.24 3.58
N SER A 30 15.25 -1.08 4.31
CA SER A 30 15.30 -1.21 5.76
C SER A 30 14.48 -0.13 6.49
N GLU A 31 14.12 0.96 5.80
CA GLU A 31 13.24 2.00 6.35
C GLU A 31 11.77 1.57 6.38
N ILE A 32 11.42 0.45 5.74
CA ILE A 32 10.06 -0.06 5.65
C ILE A 32 9.86 -1.11 6.75
N GLU A 33 9.03 -0.78 7.73
CA GLU A 33 8.55 -1.76 8.70
C GLU A 33 7.40 -2.53 8.11
N SER A 34 7.38 -3.85 8.27
CA SER A 34 6.35 -4.71 7.70
C SER A 34 5.94 -5.81 8.65
N GLU A 35 4.64 -6.04 8.72
CA GLU A 35 4.01 -7.04 9.58
C GLU A 35 3.04 -7.88 8.74
N VAL A 36 3.14 -9.20 8.86
CA VAL A 36 2.14 -10.12 8.30
C VAL A 36 1.01 -10.24 9.33
N ILE A 37 -0.15 -9.73 8.98
CA ILE A 37 -1.35 -9.75 9.83
C ILE A 37 -2.08 -11.09 9.70
N GLU A 38 -2.12 -11.63 8.48
CA GLU A 38 -2.78 -12.89 8.17
C GLU A 38 -2.05 -13.58 7.02
N HIS A 39 -1.87 -14.89 7.13
CA HIS A 39 -1.31 -15.71 6.06
C HIS A 39 -2.05 -17.03 6.01
N THR A 40 -2.98 -17.14 5.07
CA THR A 40 -3.74 -18.35 4.78
C THR A 40 -3.62 -18.70 3.29
N PRO A 41 -3.98 -19.92 2.87
CA PRO A 41 -4.02 -20.27 1.44
C PRO A 41 -4.99 -19.42 0.61
N GLN A 42 -5.98 -18.79 1.25
CA GLN A 42 -7.01 -18.01 0.60
C GLN A 42 -6.66 -16.51 0.54
N LYS A 43 -5.87 -16.05 1.53
CA LYS A 43 -5.63 -14.63 1.75
C LYS A 43 -4.31 -14.37 2.47
N ILE A 44 -3.57 -13.37 1.99
CA ILE A 44 -2.42 -12.80 2.69
C ILE A 44 -2.74 -11.35 3.02
N VAL A 45 -2.61 -10.97 4.28
CA VAL A 45 -2.72 -9.58 4.73
C VAL A 45 -1.36 -9.14 5.25
N ARG A 46 -0.79 -8.13 4.60
CA ARG A 46 0.45 -7.50 5.03
C ARG A 46 0.20 -6.03 5.28
N TYR A 47 0.68 -5.55 6.41
CA TYR A 47 0.69 -4.14 6.74
C TYR A 47 2.13 -3.63 6.72
N SER A 48 2.34 -2.49 6.10
CA SER A 48 3.65 -1.86 5.96
C SER A 48 3.57 -0.40 6.36
N LYS A 49 4.55 0.04 7.15
CA LYS A 49 4.79 1.45 7.47
C LYS A 49 6.03 1.92 6.71
N TYR A 50 5.89 3.06 6.07
CA TYR A 50 6.94 3.71 5.30
C TYR A 50 7.32 5.03 5.97
N PRO A 51 8.50 5.59 5.64
CA PRO A 51 8.88 6.95 6.01
C PRO A 51 7.81 7.98 5.63
N LYS A 52 7.88 9.17 6.24
CA LYS A 52 6.91 10.26 6.06
C LYS A 52 5.47 9.87 6.45
N GLY A 53 5.35 8.84 7.29
CA GLY A 53 4.09 8.37 7.84
C GLY A 53 3.16 7.71 6.82
N PHE A 54 3.65 7.30 5.65
CA PHE A 54 2.82 6.56 4.70
C PHE A 54 2.61 5.13 5.18
N GLU A 55 1.37 4.66 5.11
CA GLU A 55 0.99 3.31 5.53
C GLU A 55 0.24 2.61 4.41
N LEU A 56 0.54 1.32 4.24
CA LEU A 56 -0.05 0.47 3.23
C LEU A 56 -0.48 -0.86 3.85
N LEU A 57 -1.76 -1.19 3.71
CA LEU A 57 -2.28 -2.52 3.95
C LEU A 57 -2.55 -3.19 2.61
N VAL A 58 -1.94 -4.34 2.39
CA VAL A 58 -2.13 -5.17 1.20
C VAL A 58 -2.92 -6.40 1.62
N GLU A 59 -4.10 -6.58 1.03
CA GLU A 59 -4.87 -7.81 1.11
C GLU A 59 -4.79 -8.52 -0.24
N GLN A 60 -3.99 -9.57 -0.30
CA GLN A 60 -3.79 -10.38 -1.50
C GLN A 60 -4.69 -11.61 -1.44
N TYR A 61 -5.55 -11.74 -2.45
CA TYR A 61 -6.40 -12.90 -2.72
C TYR A 61 -5.90 -13.60 -3.99
N SER A 62 -6.49 -14.74 -4.34
CA SER A 62 -6.10 -15.50 -5.54
C SER A 62 -6.39 -14.76 -6.86
N ASP A 63 -7.43 -13.93 -6.89
CA ASP A 63 -7.95 -13.25 -8.08
C ASP A 63 -7.71 -11.73 -8.07
N GLN A 64 -7.34 -11.16 -6.92
CA GLN A 64 -7.16 -9.73 -6.77
C GLN A 64 -6.20 -9.35 -5.64
N VAL A 65 -5.74 -8.10 -5.69
CA VAL A 65 -5.00 -7.43 -4.63
C VAL A 65 -5.72 -6.15 -4.26
N ILE A 66 -5.99 -5.97 -2.97
CA ILE A 66 -6.59 -4.76 -2.42
C ILE A 66 -5.52 -4.01 -1.65
N ASN A 67 -5.23 -2.78 -2.05
CA ASN A 67 -4.34 -1.89 -1.34
C ASN A 67 -5.17 -0.84 -0.60
N ARG A 68 -4.98 -0.73 0.72
CA ARG A 68 -5.53 0.36 1.53
C ARG A 68 -4.41 1.27 2.01
N THR A 69 -4.58 2.58 1.88
CA THR A 69 -3.56 3.56 2.25
C THR A 69 -4.13 4.72 3.05
N ASN A 70 -3.29 5.35 3.86
CA ASN A 70 -3.64 6.58 4.58
C ASN A 70 -3.49 7.85 3.72
N TYR A 71 -2.59 7.82 2.72
CA TYR A 71 -2.43 8.87 1.71
C TYR A 71 -2.95 8.43 0.33
N PRO A 72 -3.45 9.36 -0.50
CA PRO A 72 -3.92 9.03 -1.84
C PRO A 72 -2.76 8.61 -2.76
N LEU A 73 -3.09 7.76 -3.72
CA LEU A 73 -2.22 7.36 -4.81
C LEU A 73 -2.62 8.08 -6.10
N LYS A 74 -1.65 8.74 -6.73
CA LYS A 74 -1.80 9.36 -8.04
C LYS A 74 -1.35 8.39 -9.13
N LYS A 75 -2.23 8.12 -10.09
CA LYS A 75 -1.89 7.31 -11.26
C LYS A 75 -1.01 8.13 -12.20
N VAL A 76 0.19 7.64 -12.51
CA VAL A 76 1.18 8.33 -13.36
C VAL A 76 1.42 7.63 -14.69
N ALA A 77 1.13 6.32 -14.78
CA ALA A 77 1.18 5.57 -16.02
C ALA A 77 0.25 4.35 -15.96
N MET A 78 0.24 3.56 -17.03
CA MET A 78 -0.42 2.26 -17.04
C MET A 78 0.15 1.39 -15.91
N ASN A 79 -0.69 1.08 -14.92
CA ASN A 79 -0.35 0.28 -13.73
C ASN A 79 0.74 0.87 -12.83
N LYS A 80 1.10 2.16 -12.97
CA LYS A 80 2.03 2.85 -12.08
C LYS A 80 1.32 3.94 -11.29
N TYR A 81 1.46 3.85 -9.98
CA TYR A 81 0.90 4.77 -9.00
C TYR A 81 2.05 5.37 -8.18
N VAL A 82 1.91 6.62 -7.77
CA VAL A 82 2.83 7.28 -6.84
C VAL A 82 2.04 7.76 -5.64
N VAL A 83 2.62 7.66 -4.45
CA VAL A 83 2.02 8.23 -3.24
C VAL A 83 2.05 9.74 -3.33
N GLU A 84 0.91 10.38 -3.09
CA GLU A 84 0.79 11.83 -3.00
C GLU A 84 0.90 12.23 -1.52
N LEU A 85 2.12 12.62 -1.11
CA LEU A 85 2.36 13.14 0.24
C LEU A 85 1.89 14.61 0.33
N PRO A 86 1.39 15.03 1.49
CA PRO A 86 1.09 16.45 1.72
C PRO A 86 2.37 17.30 1.62
N SER A 87 2.22 18.55 1.19
CA SER A 87 3.34 19.49 0.96
C SER A 87 4.22 19.71 2.19
N ASP A 88 3.66 19.57 3.39
CA ASP A 88 4.39 19.66 4.67
C ASP A 88 5.37 18.50 4.92
N GLN A 89 5.32 17.45 4.10
CA GLN A 89 6.16 16.25 4.22
C GLN A 89 7.18 16.11 3.08
N LEU A 90 7.22 17.04 2.12
CA LEU A 90 8.15 17.05 0.98
C LEU A 90 9.50 17.68 1.34
#